data_AF-A0A8S3AGJ0-F1
#
_entry.id   AF-A0A8S3AGJ0-F1
#
_cell.length_a   1.000
_cell.length_b   1.000
_cell.length_c   1.000
_cell.angle_alpha   90.00
_cell.angle_beta   90.00
_cell.angle_gamma   90.00
#
_symmetry.space_group_name_H-M   'P 1'
#
loop_
_entity.id
_entity.type
_entity.pdbx_description
1 polymer ?
#
loop_
_entity_poly.entity_id
_entity_poly.type
_entity_poly.pdbx_seq_one_letter_code
_entity_poly.pdbx_strand_id
1 'polypeptide(L)' 'FLDEDERLDDCPFCTNAVIRNVNASYIFYCDHPECGKVSCLICRKACPKFEDDYATDELIAEMEKHFICAALADDKRELD' A
#
# COMPACT_ATOMS: atom_id res chain seq x y z
N PHE A 1 7.58 -19.96 8.20
CA PHE A 1 8.03 -19.06 9.27
C PHE A 1 8.49 -17.80 8.58
N LEU A 2 7.97 -16.64 8.97
CA LEU A 2 8.42 -15.34 8.47
C LEU A 2 9.67 -14.93 9.28
N ASP A 3 10.61 -14.26 8.64
CA ASP A 3 11.73 -13.63 9.34
C ASP A 3 11.25 -12.44 10.18
N GLU A 4 12.06 -12.00 11.14
CA GLU A 4 11.69 -10.91 12.09
C GLU A 4 11.34 -9.59 11.39
N ASP A 5 11.92 -9.37 10.20
CA ASP A 5 11.68 -8.20 9.37
C ASP A 5 10.66 -8.44 8.25
N GLU A 6 9.91 -9.55 8.29
CA GLU A 6 8.92 -9.90 7.28
C GLU A 6 7.49 -9.85 7.82
N ARG A 7 6.56 -9.43 6.95
CA ARG A 7 5.12 -9.51 7.16
C ARG A 7 4.42 -10.08 5.94
N LEU A 8 3.31 -10.76 6.17
CA LEU A 8 2.41 -11.18 5.11
C LEU A 8 1.37 -10.08 4.88
N ASP A 9 1.41 -9.44 3.71
CA ASP A 9 0.43 -8.44 3.30
C ASP A 9 -0.54 -9.06 2.28
N ASP A 10 -1.84 -8.95 2.54
CA ASP A 10 -2.90 -9.40 1.65
C ASP A 10 -3.49 -8.26 0.80
N CYS A 11 -3.72 -8.54 -0.48
CA CYS A 11 -4.39 -7.60 -1.37
C CYS A 11 -5.83 -7.36 -0.90
N PRO A 12 -6.29 -6.12 -0.71
CA PRO A 12 -7.68 -5.84 -0.34
C PRO A 12 -8.74 -6.22 -1.37
N PHE A 13 -8.33 -6.56 -2.60
CA PHE A 13 -9.23 -6.72 -3.73
C PHE A 13 -9.24 -8.12 -4.34
N CYS A 14 -8.34 -9.01 -3.92
CA CYS A 14 -8.27 -10.38 -4.39
C CYS A 14 -7.65 -11.28 -3.31
N THR A 15 -7.45 -12.56 -3.61
CA THR A 15 -6.85 -13.52 -2.67
C THR A 15 -5.33 -13.54 -2.68
N ASN A 16 -4.69 -12.66 -3.46
CA ASN A 16 -3.24 -12.61 -3.55
C ASN A 16 -2.63 -12.03 -2.28
N ALA A 17 -1.57 -12.66 -1.79
CA ALA A 17 -0.80 -12.19 -0.65
C ALA A 17 0.68 -12.35 -0.95
N VAL A 18 1.49 -11.40 -0.48
CA VAL A 18 2.94 -11.43 -0.66
C VAL A 18 3.64 -11.18 0.66
N ILE A 19 4.79 -11.82 0.82
CA ILE A 19 5.69 -11.56 1.94
C ILE A 19 6.49 -10.30 1.60
N ARG A 20 6.49 -9.34 2.51
CA ARG A 20 7.14 -8.03 2.35
C ARG A 20 7.90 -7.68 3.62
N ASN A 21 8.91 -6.82 3.47
CA ASN A 21 9.62 -6.31 4.63
C ASN A 21 8.68 -5.45 5.50
N VAL A 22 8.80 -5.51 6.83
CA VAL A 22 8.00 -4.71 7.77
C VAL A 22 8.18 -3.21 7.59
N ASN A 23 9.31 -2.78 7.03
CA ASN A 23 9.61 -1.39 6.69
C ASN A 23 9.15 -1.01 5.28
N ALA A 24 8.56 -1.93 4.53
CA ALA A 24 7.99 -1.62 3.23
C ALA A 24 6.75 -0.74 3.39
N SER A 25 6.57 0.19 2.45
CA SER A 25 5.41 1.08 2.39
C SER A 25 4.08 0.34 2.53
N TYR A 26 3.11 0.95 3.19
CA TYR A 26 1.73 0.44 3.24
C TYR A 26 0.98 0.59 1.92
N ILE A 27 1.61 1.15 0.87
CA ILE A 27 1.09 1.06 -0.49
C ILE A 27 1.49 -0.31 -1.06
N PHE A 28 0.48 -1.06 -1.47
CA PHE A 28 0.58 -2.41 -2.00
C PHE A 28 0.24 -2.42 -3.47
N TYR A 29 1.13 -2.99 -4.28
CA TYR A 29 0.89 -3.27 -5.69
C TYR A 29 0.59 -4.77 -5.85
N CYS A 30 -0.59 -5.10 -6.36
CA CYS A 30 -0.97 -6.49 -6.61
C CYS A 30 -0.45 -6.95 -7.98
N ASP A 31 0.45 -7.92 -7.97
CA ASP A 31 1.02 -8.56 -9.16
C ASP A 31 0.14 -9.68 -9.75
N HIS A 32 -0.98 -10.02 -9.09
CA HIS A 32 -1.93 -10.99 -9.62
C HIS A 32 -2.47 -10.52 -10.99
N PRO A 33 -2.37 -11.32 -12.06
CA PRO A 33 -2.68 -10.89 -13.43
C PRO A 33 -4.09 -10.34 -13.61
N GLU A 34 -5.05 -10.89 -12.88
CA GLU A 34 -6.46 -10.45 -12.92
C GLU A 34 -6.78 -9.29 -11.98
N CYS A 35 -5.86 -8.92 -11.07
CA CYS A 35 -6.08 -7.82 -10.14
C CYS A 35 -5.37 -6.55 -10.59
N GLY A 36 -4.03 -6.53 -10.64
CA GLY A 36 -3.23 -5.39 -11.10
C GLY A 36 -3.47 -4.05 -10.36
N LYS A 37 -4.06 -4.06 -9.16
CA LYS A 37 -4.47 -2.85 -8.42
C LYS A 37 -3.39 -2.37 -7.47
N VAL A 38 -3.34 -1.05 -7.27
CA VAL A 38 -2.62 -0.39 -6.17
C VAL A 38 -3.60 -0.15 -5.03
N SER A 39 -3.19 -0.41 -3.79
CA SER A 39 -4.05 -0.29 -2.62
C SER A 39 -3.30 0.16 -1.38
N CYS A 40 -3.95 0.95 -0.52
CA CYS A 40 -3.41 1.30 0.79
C CYS A 40 -3.81 0.22 1.79
N LEU A 41 -2.85 -0.41 2.45
CA LEU A 41 -3.10 -1.47 3.44
C LEU A 41 -3.67 -0.93 4.77
N ILE A 42 -3.51 0.36 5.04
CA ILE A 42 -4.08 1.00 6.23
C ILE A 42 -5.59 1.19 6.10
N CYS A 43 -6.03 1.88 5.03
CA CYS A 43 -7.45 2.17 4.83
C CYS A 43 -8.18 1.17 3.92
N ARG A 44 -7.45 0.20 3.35
CA ARG A 44 -7.93 -0.86 2.45
C ARG A 44 -8.67 -0.36 1.20
N LYS A 45 -8.35 0.86 0.74
CA LYS A 45 -8.90 1.48 -0.46
C LYS A 45 -7.91 1.42 -1.63
N ALA A 46 -8.44 1.59 -2.85
CA ALA A 46 -7.65 1.64 -4.06
C ALA A 46 -6.89 2.96 -4.11
N CYS A 47 -5.63 2.91 -4.52
CA CYS A 47 -4.82 4.09 -4.74
C CYS A 47 -4.64 4.33 -6.25
N PRO A 48 -4.37 5.58 -6.65
CA PRO A 48 -3.94 5.87 -8.01
C PRO A 48 -2.75 5.01 -8.44
N LYS A 49 -2.78 4.51 -9.67
CA LYS A 49 -1.61 3.93 -10.33
C LYS A 49 -1.08 4.98 -11.29
N PHE A 50 0.17 5.38 -11.11
CA PHE A 50 0.82 6.29 -12.06
C PHE A 50 1.32 5.44 -13.23
N GLU A 51 0.66 5.55 -14.38
CA GLU A 51 0.99 4.77 -15.57
C GLU A 51 1.99 5.50 -16.49
N ASP A 52 2.12 6.82 -16.35
CA ASP A 52 3.04 7.69 -17.09
C ASP A 52 3.73 8.70 -16.15
N ASP A 53 4.76 9.38 -16.65
CA ASP A 53 5.52 10.42 -15.93
C ASP A 53 4.68 11.67 -15.54
N TYR A 54 3.45 11.78 -16.04
CA TYR A 54 2.54 12.89 -15.76
C TYR A 54 1.27 12.42 -15.08
N ALA A 55 1.24 12.52 -13.75
CA ALA A 55 0.02 12.40 -12.97
C ALA A 55 -0.79 13.70 -13.02
N THR A 56 -2.12 13.61 -13.05
CA THR A 56 -2.98 14.79 -12.87
C THR A 56 -2.95 15.25 -11.41
N ASP A 57 -3.19 16.54 -11.17
CA ASP A 57 -3.27 17.11 -9.82
C ASP A 57 -4.29 16.37 -8.94
N GLU A 58 -5.38 15.89 -9.53
CA GLU A 58 -6.40 15.10 -8.83
C GLU A 58 -5.88 13.73 -8.35
N LEU A 59 -5.09 13.04 -9.20
CA LEU A 59 -4.49 11.76 -8.83
C LEU A 59 -3.39 11.94 -7.78
N ILE A 60 -2.62 13.03 -7.87
CA ILE A 60 -1.62 13.38 -6.86
C ILE A 60 -2.32 13.65 -5.52
N ALA A 61 -3.34 14.51 -5.50
CA ALA A 61 -4.09 14.83 -4.29
C ALA A 61 -4.77 13.61 -3.67
N GLU A 62 -5.23 12.65 -4.47
CA GLU A 62 -5.76 11.39 -3.94
C GLU A 62 -4.66 10.51 -3.33
N MET A 63 -3.49 10.41 -3.99
CA MET A 63 -2.36 9.66 -3.44
C MET A 63 -1.84 10.28 -2.13
N GLU A 64 -1.80 11.61 -2.03
CA GLU A 64 -1.42 12.32 -0.80
C GLU A 64 -2.25 11.90 0.42
N LYS A 65 -3.56 11.67 0.25
CA LYS A 65 -4.42 11.17 1.33
C LYS A 65 -3.96 9.79 1.83
N HIS A 66 -3.43 8.95 0.95
CA HIS A 66 -2.92 7.63 1.32
C HIS A 66 -1.53 7.70 1.96
N PHE A 67 -0.69 8.67 1.58
CA PHE A 67 0.55 8.94 2.31
C PHE A 67 0.29 9.43 3.73
N ILE A 68 -0.75 10.23 3.95
CA ILE A 68 -1.18 10.60 5.31
C ILE A 68 -1.61 9.35 6.10
N CYS A 69 -2.32 8.40 5.47
CA CYS A 69 -2.67 7.14 6.13
C CYS A 69 -1.43 6.36 6.58
N ALA A 70 -0.38 6.32 5.75
CA ALA A 70 0.88 5.66 6.08
C ALA A 70 1.60 6.36 7.25
N ALA A 71 1.72 7.69 7.21
CA ALA A 71 2.37 8.47 8.26
C ALA A 71 1.68 8.27 9.62
N LEU A 72 0.35 8.34 9.67
CA LEU A 72 -0.40 8.11 10.91
C LEU A 72 -0.23 6.69 11.47
N ALA A 73 -0.04 5.70 10.61
CA ALA A 73 0.20 4.33 11.03
C ALA A 73 1.61 4.15 11.62
N ASP A 74 2.61 4.80 11.03
CA ASP A 74 3.98 4.80 11.55
C ASP A 74 4.07 5.55 12.88
N ASP A 75 3.48 6.75 12.99
CA ASP A 75 3.42 7.51 14.25
C ASP A 75 2.79 6.68 15.37
N LYS A 76 1.71 5.94 15.08
CA LYS A 76 1.08 5.07 16.07
C LYS A 76 2.02 3.95 16.52
N ARG A 77 2.75 3.35 15.58
CA ARG A 77 3.71 2.27 15.87
C ARG A 77 4.88 2.73 16.74
N GLU A 78 5.31 3.99 16.62
CA GLU A 78 6.35 4.55 17.49
C GLU A 78 5.87 4.84 18.92
N LEU A 79 4.55 4.92 19.13
CA LEU A 79 3.94 5.16 20.44
C LEU A 79 3.59 3.87 21.21
N ASP A 80 3.51 2.72 20.52
CA ASP A 80 3.20 1.39 21.06
C ASP A 80 4.48 0.62 21.47
#